data_AF-A0A8J3J1P6-F1
#
_entry.id   AF-A0A8J3J1P6-F1
#
_cell.length_a   1.000
_cell.length_b   1.000
_cell.length_c   1.000
_cell.angle_alpha   90.00
_cell.angle_beta   90.00
_cell.angle_gamma   90.00
#
_symmetry.space_group_name_H-M   'P 1'
#
loop_
_entity.id
_entity.type
_entity.pdbx_description
1 polymer ?
#
loop_
_entity_poly.entity_id
_entity_poly.type
_entity_poly.pdbx_seq_one_letter_code
_entity_poly.pdbx_strand_id
1 'polypeptide(L)'
;MGENGFPLPASARELTDDEWALVEVARRAIDENTDAEPDGDGVHTMGAAVMAADHRMYAGVNLYHFTGGPCAELVALSAARAQGARQIVCIVAVGNHGRGVVGPCGRDRQVFLDYHPTMRVLVPTPYGPRSVRAVDLMPLAQRWTSESGTGPFDPSVYDDPEASGPQTVRFHPRYLDAVRSGAKTRTTRWGEAVTTGPARFVFESDPEVVLSATVTDVRGCTVAELTDEDARAEDLTTADDLRAALGTHYPAIGPADAVDVVTFRVDPDR
;
A
#
# COMPACT_ATOMS: atom_id res chain seq x y z
N MET A 1 16.54 -31.14 -14.14
CA MET A 1 17.25 -29.87 -14.41
C MET A 1 16.16 -28.83 -14.66
N GLY A 2 15.36 -28.42 -13.68
CA GLY A 2 15.70 -27.85 -12.39
C GLY A 2 15.21 -26.40 -12.45
N GLU A 3 13.89 -26.21 -12.37
CA GLU A 3 13.21 -24.90 -12.28
C GLU A 3 13.58 -24.21 -10.96
N ASN A 4 14.84 -23.84 -10.79
CA ASN A 4 15.29 -23.13 -9.60
C ASN A 4 15.19 -21.63 -9.86
N GLY A 5 13.97 -21.13 -9.85
CA GLY A 5 13.73 -19.69 -9.77
C GLY A 5 14.42 -19.10 -8.53
N PHE A 6 14.92 -17.86 -8.64
CA PHE A 6 15.44 -17.13 -7.49
C PHE A 6 14.30 -16.99 -6.44
N PRO A 7 14.50 -17.46 -5.19
CA PRO A 7 13.45 -17.41 -4.18
C PRO A 7 13.17 -15.95 -3.79
N LEU A 8 11.90 -15.55 -3.88
CA LEU A 8 11.43 -14.26 -3.40
C LEU A 8 10.93 -14.38 -1.95
N PRO A 9 10.89 -13.27 -1.18
CA PRO A 9 10.20 -13.26 0.10
C PRO A 9 8.75 -13.73 -0.05
N ALA A 10 8.21 -14.41 0.97
CA ALA A 10 6.84 -14.93 0.94
C ALA A 10 5.77 -13.86 0.72
N SER A 11 6.06 -12.60 1.07
CA SER A 11 5.17 -11.46 0.85
C SER A 11 5.24 -10.84 -0.55
N ALA A 12 6.12 -11.35 -1.43
CA ALA A 12 6.30 -10.80 -2.77
C ALA A 12 5.04 -10.98 -3.61
N ARG A 13 4.54 -9.88 -4.18
CA ARG A 13 3.47 -9.86 -5.19
C ARG A 13 3.79 -8.91 -6.33
N GLU A 14 3.04 -9.02 -7.41
CA GLU A 14 3.02 -8.03 -8.50
C GLU A 14 2.64 -6.64 -7.97
N LEU A 15 3.09 -5.61 -8.69
CA LEU A 15 2.74 -4.23 -8.38
C LEU A 15 1.27 -3.96 -8.76
N THR A 16 0.58 -3.18 -7.93
CA THR A 16 -0.72 -2.60 -8.30
C THR A 16 -0.53 -1.37 -9.20
N ASP A 17 -1.61 -0.87 -9.78
CA ASP A 17 -1.58 0.35 -10.60
C ASP A 17 -1.09 1.57 -9.80
N ASP A 18 -1.51 1.71 -8.54
CA ASP A 18 -1.03 2.77 -7.64
C ASP A 18 0.46 2.65 -7.33
N GLU A 19 0.98 1.43 -7.20
CA GLU A 19 2.41 1.19 -6.99
C GLU A 19 3.21 1.51 -8.25
N TRP A 20 2.67 1.26 -9.45
CA TRP A 20 3.27 1.74 -10.70
C TRP A 20 3.24 3.27 -10.80
N ALA A 21 2.14 3.92 -10.42
CA ALA A 21 2.08 5.38 -10.34
C ALA A 21 3.12 5.94 -9.36
N LEU A 22 3.37 5.26 -8.23
CA LEU A 22 4.40 5.63 -7.27
C LEU A 22 5.82 5.56 -7.87
N VAL A 23 6.11 4.54 -8.69
CA VAL A 23 7.38 4.43 -9.44
C VAL A 23 7.56 5.65 -10.35
N GLU A 24 6.51 6.05 -11.06
CA GLU A 24 6.57 7.22 -11.96
C GLU A 24 6.78 8.54 -11.22
N VAL A 25 6.20 8.70 -10.02
CA VAL A 25 6.47 9.86 -9.15
C VAL A 25 7.95 9.91 -8.76
N ALA A 26 8.53 8.79 -8.33
CA ALA A 26 9.94 8.71 -7.97
C ALA A 26 10.87 8.96 -9.16
N ARG A 27 10.55 8.38 -10.33
CA ARG A 27 11.28 8.57 -11.59
C ARG A 27 11.28 10.03 -12.01
N ARG A 28 10.11 10.66 -12.06
CA ARG A 28 9.98 12.08 -12.41
C ARG A 28 10.78 12.97 -11.46
N ALA A 29 10.72 12.69 -10.15
CA ALA A 29 11.46 13.45 -9.17
C ALA A 29 12.98 13.42 -9.42
N ILE A 30 13.55 12.26 -9.77
CA ILE A 30 14.99 12.20 -10.06
C ILE A 30 15.35 12.75 -11.43
N ASP A 31 14.53 12.52 -12.45
CA ASP A 31 14.78 13.03 -13.81
C ASP A 31 14.80 14.58 -13.84
N GLU A 32 13.96 15.23 -13.02
CA GLU A 32 13.90 16.71 -12.96
C GLU A 32 14.99 17.35 -12.09
N ASN A 33 15.62 16.59 -11.17
CA ASN A 33 16.48 17.15 -10.11
C ASN A 33 17.90 16.59 -10.08
N THR A 34 18.23 15.60 -10.91
CA THR A 34 19.58 15.04 -10.91
C THR A 34 20.62 16.08 -11.35
N ASP A 35 21.74 16.13 -10.63
CA ASP A 35 22.89 16.99 -10.95
C ASP A 35 24.03 16.21 -11.63
N ALA A 36 23.86 14.91 -11.84
CA ALA A 36 24.80 14.07 -12.54
C ALA A 36 24.50 14.07 -14.04
N GLU A 37 25.53 14.32 -14.85
CA GLU A 37 25.50 13.99 -16.28
C GLU A 37 25.34 12.48 -16.49
N PRO A 38 24.89 12.01 -17.67
CA PRO A 38 24.93 10.60 -18.02
C PRO A 38 26.34 10.02 -17.82
N ASP A 39 26.45 8.89 -17.12
CA ASP A 39 27.70 8.21 -16.75
C ASP A 39 28.66 9.02 -15.82
N GLY A 40 28.19 10.13 -15.25
CA GLY A 40 28.94 10.95 -14.29
C GLY A 40 28.57 10.72 -12.83
N ASP A 41 29.43 11.20 -11.92
CA ASP A 41 29.12 11.29 -10.50
C ASP A 41 28.25 12.52 -10.20
N GLY A 42 27.43 12.46 -9.15
CA GLY A 42 26.64 13.60 -8.68
C GLY A 42 26.19 13.43 -7.23
N VAL A 43 25.66 14.51 -6.65
CA VAL A 43 25.18 14.51 -5.27
C VAL A 43 23.75 13.96 -5.20
N HIS A 44 22.95 14.24 -6.23
CA HIS A 44 21.53 13.91 -6.34
C HIS A 44 21.32 12.92 -7.49
N THR A 45 21.37 11.64 -7.18
CA THR A 45 21.36 10.55 -8.19
C THR A 45 20.23 9.53 -7.98
N MET A 46 19.50 9.62 -6.87
CA MET A 46 18.40 8.73 -6.51
C MET A 46 17.16 9.56 -6.17
N GLY A 47 16.03 9.19 -6.76
CA GLY A 47 14.70 9.66 -6.34
C GLY A 47 13.99 8.57 -5.55
N ALA A 48 13.04 8.96 -4.72
CA ALA A 48 12.14 8.05 -4.05
C ALA A 48 10.76 8.67 -3.96
N ALA A 49 9.76 7.82 -3.78
CA ALA A 49 8.42 8.24 -3.46
C ALA A 49 7.80 7.33 -2.41
N VAL A 50 7.00 7.92 -1.52
CA VAL A 50 6.20 7.22 -0.51
C VAL A 50 4.73 7.47 -0.77
N MET A 51 3.91 6.45 -0.56
CA MET A 51 2.45 6.53 -0.56
C MET A 51 1.95 6.44 0.88
N ALA A 52 1.17 7.43 1.29
CA ALA A 52 0.49 7.43 2.58
C ALA A 52 -0.80 6.59 2.54
N ALA A 53 -1.35 6.26 3.71
CA ALA A 53 -2.58 5.48 3.81
C ALA A 53 -3.80 6.15 3.15
N ASP A 54 -3.77 7.47 2.97
CA ASP A 54 -4.77 8.25 2.24
C ASP A 54 -4.46 8.40 0.74
N HIS A 55 -3.56 7.57 0.21
CA HIS A 55 -3.08 7.52 -1.18
C HIS A 55 -2.36 8.78 -1.68
N ARG A 56 -2.09 9.76 -0.82
CA ARG A 56 -1.21 10.87 -1.20
C ARG A 56 0.22 10.37 -1.36
N MET A 57 0.86 10.80 -2.43
CA MET A 57 2.23 10.44 -2.76
C MET A 57 3.19 11.61 -2.55
N TYR A 58 4.37 11.33 -2.00
CA TYR A 58 5.38 12.34 -1.68
C TYR A 58 6.73 11.89 -2.20
N ALA A 59 7.40 12.78 -2.93
CA ALA A 59 8.71 12.50 -3.50
C ALA A 59 9.85 13.04 -2.62
N GLY A 60 11.03 12.45 -2.79
CA GLY A 60 12.30 12.91 -2.23
C GLY A 60 13.46 12.56 -3.16
N VAL A 61 14.55 13.31 -3.04
CA VAL A 61 15.81 13.04 -3.76
C VAL A 61 16.92 12.94 -2.73
N ASN A 62 17.87 12.03 -2.93
CA ASN A 62 18.95 11.83 -1.97
C ASN A 62 19.84 13.08 -1.86
N LEU A 63 20.49 13.26 -0.73
CA LEU A 63 21.57 14.22 -0.57
C LEU A 63 22.83 13.45 -0.17
N TYR A 64 23.71 13.21 -1.13
CA TYR A 64 24.98 12.56 -0.83
C TYR A 64 25.84 13.44 0.09
N HIS A 65 26.34 12.84 1.16
CA HIS A 65 27.37 13.44 2.02
C HIS A 65 28.14 12.34 2.74
N PHE A 66 29.46 12.53 2.93
CA PHE A 66 30.35 11.50 3.48
C PHE A 66 29.99 11.08 4.93
N THR A 67 29.30 11.93 5.69
CA THR A 67 28.82 11.63 7.05
C THR A 67 27.55 10.77 7.04
N GLY A 68 27.15 10.22 5.89
CA GLY A 68 25.89 9.53 5.71
C GLY A 68 24.74 10.49 5.47
N GLY A 69 24.83 11.34 4.44
CA GLY A 69 23.69 12.13 3.98
C GLY A 69 22.47 11.24 3.66
N PRO A 70 21.24 11.76 3.77
CA PRO A 70 20.03 10.94 3.69
C PRO A 70 19.85 10.32 2.29
N CYS A 71 19.46 9.05 2.26
CA CYS A 71 18.95 8.42 1.05
C CYS A 71 17.63 9.08 0.63
N ALA A 72 17.25 8.91 -0.63
CA ALA A 72 16.05 9.52 -1.18
C ALA A 72 14.80 9.09 -0.39
N GLU A 73 14.76 7.85 0.06
CA GLU A 73 13.68 7.25 0.85
C GLU A 73 13.45 8.02 2.17
N LEU A 74 14.53 8.39 2.88
CA LEU A 74 14.44 9.15 4.13
C LEU A 74 13.96 10.59 3.90
N VAL A 75 14.36 11.19 2.77
CA VAL A 75 13.87 12.50 2.35
C VAL A 75 12.38 12.44 2.02
N ALA A 76 11.93 11.43 1.27
CA ALA A 76 10.52 11.22 0.94
C ALA A 76 9.65 11.00 2.19
N LEU A 77 10.09 10.15 3.13
CA LEU A 77 9.42 9.94 4.42
C LEU A 77 9.28 11.25 5.22
N SER A 78 10.36 12.04 5.27
CA SER A 78 10.36 13.32 5.98
C SER A 78 9.44 14.35 5.30
N ALA A 79 9.43 14.40 3.97
CA ALA A 79 8.56 15.26 3.19
C ALA A 79 7.07 14.91 3.42
N ALA A 80 6.73 13.62 3.42
CA ALA A 80 5.39 13.15 3.75
C ALA A 80 4.98 13.60 5.16
N ARG A 81 5.87 13.40 6.14
CA ARG A 81 5.62 13.81 7.53
C ARG A 81 5.36 15.31 7.66
N ALA A 82 6.19 16.13 7.01
CA ALA A 82 6.06 17.59 6.98
C ALA A 82 4.74 18.05 6.36
N GLN A 83 4.19 17.28 5.42
CA GLN A 83 2.92 17.55 4.74
C GLN A 83 1.70 16.87 5.38
N GLY A 84 1.87 16.36 6.61
CA GLY A 84 0.77 15.87 7.42
C GLY A 84 0.55 14.36 7.37
N ALA A 85 1.27 13.60 6.54
CA ALA A 85 1.18 12.15 6.54
C ALA A 85 1.79 11.55 7.84
N ARG A 86 1.19 10.47 8.34
CA ARG A 86 1.58 9.75 9.55
C ARG A 86 1.69 8.25 9.30
N GLN A 87 0.85 7.71 8.42
CA GLN A 87 0.87 6.31 8.03
C GLN A 87 1.35 6.16 6.59
N ILE A 88 2.43 5.40 6.41
CA ILE A 88 3.03 5.12 5.09
C ILE A 88 2.76 3.66 4.76
N VAL A 89 2.23 3.41 3.56
CA VAL A 89 1.81 2.07 3.11
C VAL A 89 2.71 1.49 2.04
N CYS A 90 3.40 2.33 1.26
CA CYS A 90 4.34 1.86 0.24
C CYS A 90 5.48 2.87 0.00
N ILE A 91 6.66 2.37 -0.38
CA ILE A 91 7.83 3.18 -0.76
C ILE A 91 8.62 2.54 -1.91
N VAL A 92 9.23 3.38 -2.75
CA VAL A 92 10.15 2.95 -3.82
C VAL A 92 11.29 3.95 -3.99
N ALA A 93 12.46 3.45 -4.38
CA ALA A 93 13.58 4.25 -4.87
C ALA A 93 13.85 3.97 -6.35
N VAL A 94 14.19 5.01 -7.11
CA VAL A 94 14.49 4.97 -8.54
C VAL A 94 15.81 5.69 -8.80
N GLY A 95 16.70 5.06 -9.55
CA GLY A 95 17.95 5.70 -9.98
C GLY A 95 17.75 6.62 -11.18
N ASN A 96 18.52 7.71 -11.23
CA ASN A 96 18.59 8.60 -12.40
C ASN A 96 18.96 7.86 -13.70
N HIS A 97 18.78 8.54 -14.84
CA HIS A 97 19.21 8.06 -16.16
C HIS A 97 18.66 6.69 -16.55
N GLY A 98 17.41 6.41 -16.17
CA GLY A 98 16.73 5.16 -16.55
C GLY A 98 17.27 3.92 -15.84
N ARG A 99 18.03 4.06 -14.75
CA ARG A 99 18.49 2.91 -13.94
C ARG A 99 17.36 2.12 -13.29
N GLY A 100 16.15 2.71 -13.22
CA GLY A 100 14.94 2.03 -12.78
C GLY A 100 14.87 1.85 -11.27
N VAL A 101 14.01 0.93 -10.83
CA VAL A 101 13.78 0.63 -9.40
C VAL A 101 15.06 0.06 -8.76
N VAL A 102 15.44 0.61 -7.61
CA VAL A 102 16.61 0.19 -6.83
C VAL A 102 16.16 -0.23 -5.44
N GLY A 103 16.68 -1.36 -4.94
CA GLY A 103 16.34 -1.83 -3.60
C GLY A 103 16.93 -0.92 -2.51
N PRO A 104 16.26 -0.77 -1.35
CA PRO A 104 16.72 0.12 -0.29
C PRO A 104 18.04 -0.37 0.31
N CYS A 105 18.88 0.57 0.73
CA CYS A 105 20.12 0.25 1.43
C CYS A 105 19.85 -0.25 2.86
N GLY A 106 20.87 -0.83 3.51
CA GLY A 106 20.73 -1.39 4.86
C GLY A 106 20.25 -0.38 5.91
N ARG A 107 20.66 0.90 5.80
CA ARG A 107 20.22 1.96 6.71
C ARG A 107 18.72 2.23 6.57
N ASP A 108 18.23 2.33 5.34
CA ASP A 108 16.82 2.63 5.09
C ASP A 108 15.94 1.44 5.49
N ARG A 109 16.38 0.21 5.22
CA ARG A 109 15.68 -1.00 5.71
C ARG A 109 15.49 -1.01 7.22
N GLN A 110 16.51 -0.58 7.98
CA GLN A 110 16.39 -0.48 9.44
C GLN A 110 15.37 0.60 9.84
N VAL A 111 15.40 1.78 9.22
CA VAL A 111 14.39 2.84 9.44
C VAL A 111 12.99 2.32 9.12
N PHE A 112 12.82 1.58 8.04
CA PHE A 112 11.54 1.00 7.66
C PHE A 112 11.06 0.00 8.70
N LEU A 113 11.91 -0.91 9.15
CA LEU A 113 11.60 -1.87 10.20
C LEU A 113 11.17 -1.18 11.52
N ASP A 114 11.87 -0.13 11.91
CA ASP A 114 11.65 0.53 13.21
C ASP A 114 10.31 1.30 13.23
N TYR A 115 10.03 2.03 12.15
CA TYR A 115 8.92 2.98 12.09
C TYR A 115 7.72 2.52 11.24
N HIS A 116 7.93 1.67 10.24
CA HIS A 116 6.94 1.25 9.24
C HIS A 116 7.07 -0.25 8.86
N PRO A 117 7.13 -1.19 9.82
CA PRO A 117 7.50 -2.59 9.55
C PRO A 117 6.55 -3.31 8.58
N THR A 118 5.29 -2.87 8.53
CA THR A 118 4.23 -3.44 7.69
C THR A 118 4.11 -2.79 6.32
N MET A 119 4.78 -1.65 6.07
CA MET A 119 4.69 -0.99 4.78
C MET A 119 5.31 -1.87 3.69
N ARG A 120 4.88 -1.62 2.46
CA ARG A 120 5.42 -2.29 1.29
C ARG A 120 6.60 -1.52 0.70
N VAL A 121 7.52 -2.25 0.11
CA VAL A 121 8.73 -1.73 -0.54
C VAL A 121 8.81 -2.34 -1.92
N LEU A 122 8.90 -1.49 -2.95
CA LEU A 122 9.07 -1.95 -4.32
C LEU A 122 10.55 -2.20 -4.58
N VAL A 123 10.90 -3.43 -4.95
CA VAL A 123 12.28 -3.88 -5.14
C VAL A 123 12.48 -4.49 -6.53
N PRO A 124 13.66 -4.37 -7.15
CA PRO A 124 13.94 -5.03 -8.41
C PRO A 124 14.14 -6.54 -8.18
N THR A 125 13.63 -7.37 -9.09
CA THR A 125 13.83 -8.82 -9.09
C THR A 125 14.13 -9.32 -10.51
N PRO A 126 14.61 -10.56 -10.69
CA PRO A 126 14.77 -11.18 -12.01
C PRO A 126 13.47 -11.27 -12.83
N TYR A 127 12.30 -11.10 -12.19
CA TYR A 127 10.98 -11.16 -12.80
C TYR A 127 10.33 -9.77 -12.99
N GLY A 128 11.14 -8.71 -12.86
CA GLY A 128 10.69 -7.32 -12.79
C GLY A 128 10.51 -6.83 -11.34
N PRO A 129 10.05 -5.58 -11.15
CA PRO A 129 9.77 -5.06 -9.81
C PRO A 129 8.75 -5.93 -9.06
N ARG A 130 8.95 -6.12 -7.76
CA ARG A 130 7.99 -6.79 -6.87
C ARG A 130 7.75 -5.93 -5.64
N SER A 131 6.52 -5.99 -5.16
CA SER A 131 6.13 -5.36 -3.91
C SER A 131 6.32 -6.38 -2.78
N VAL A 132 7.15 -6.08 -1.79
CA VAL A 132 7.41 -6.93 -0.60
C VAL A 132 7.15 -6.14 0.68
N ARG A 133 6.97 -6.78 1.83
CA ARG A 133 6.93 -6.05 3.10
C ARG A 133 8.33 -5.64 3.55
N ALA A 134 8.43 -4.49 4.21
CA ALA A 134 9.70 -3.97 4.74
C ALA A 134 10.41 -4.97 5.67
N VAL A 135 9.67 -5.61 6.58
CA VAL A 135 10.24 -6.60 7.51
C VAL A 135 10.90 -7.78 6.81
N ASP A 136 10.39 -8.20 5.65
CA ASP A 136 10.92 -9.36 4.92
C ASP A 136 12.22 -9.05 4.17
N LEU A 137 12.68 -7.79 4.15
CA LEU A 137 13.98 -7.38 3.63
C LEU A 137 15.12 -7.49 4.66
N MET A 138 14.80 -7.88 5.90
CA MET A 138 15.70 -7.92 7.05
C MET A 138 15.63 -9.29 7.74
N PRO A 139 16.44 -10.29 7.34
CA PRO A 139 16.47 -11.57 8.04
C PRO A 139 17.00 -11.41 9.46
N LEU A 140 16.36 -12.06 10.43
CA LEU A 140 16.67 -11.94 11.86
C LEU A 140 16.62 -10.48 12.39
N ALA A 141 15.73 -9.67 11.81
CA ALA A 141 15.36 -8.33 12.21
C ALA A 141 15.35 -8.12 13.73
N GLN A 142 16.02 -7.06 14.17
CA GLN A 142 15.93 -6.52 15.51
C GLN A 142 15.37 -5.11 15.41
N ARG A 143 14.22 -4.91 16.06
CA ARG A 143 13.56 -3.61 16.07
C ARG A 143 14.20 -2.70 17.11
N TRP A 144 14.44 -1.46 16.74
CA TRP A 144 14.86 -0.40 17.64
C TRP A 144 13.69 0.54 17.94
N THR A 145 13.61 1.03 19.17
CA THR A 145 12.68 2.10 19.56
C THR A 145 13.41 3.20 20.31
N SER A 146 12.85 4.41 20.31
CA SER A 146 13.38 5.54 21.07
C SER A 146 13.41 5.29 22.58
N GLU A 147 12.50 4.48 23.08
CA GLU A 147 12.28 4.23 24.50
C GLU A 147 13.20 3.14 25.05
N SER A 148 13.45 2.08 24.28
CA SER A 148 14.17 0.89 24.76
C SER A 148 15.42 0.54 23.96
N GLY A 149 15.73 1.28 22.90
CA GLY A 149 16.82 0.95 21.98
C GLY A 149 16.53 -0.35 21.21
N THR A 150 17.59 -1.08 20.84
CA THR A 150 17.46 -2.36 20.13
C THR A 150 16.89 -3.42 21.06
N GLY A 151 15.71 -3.93 20.71
CA GLY A 151 15.08 -5.04 21.43
C GLY A 151 15.71 -6.40 21.12
N PRO A 152 15.36 -7.45 21.88
CA PRO A 152 15.69 -8.82 21.52
C PRO A 152 15.05 -9.21 20.19
N PHE A 153 15.53 -10.29 19.58
CA PHE A 153 14.87 -10.89 18.43
C PHE A 153 13.44 -11.30 18.82
N ASP A 154 12.46 -10.76 18.10
CA ASP A 154 11.04 -11.06 18.26
C ASP A 154 10.50 -11.58 16.92
N PRO A 155 10.21 -12.88 16.80
CA PRO A 155 9.71 -13.45 15.54
C PRO A 155 8.32 -12.94 15.15
N SER A 156 7.56 -12.36 16.09
CA SER A 156 6.22 -11.83 15.78
C SER A 156 6.25 -10.62 14.86
N VAL A 157 7.41 -9.97 14.68
CA VAL A 157 7.56 -8.87 13.72
C VAL A 157 7.32 -9.31 12.27
N TYR A 158 7.51 -10.60 11.96
CA TYR A 158 7.26 -11.17 10.64
C TYR A 158 5.81 -11.61 10.44
N ASP A 159 5.03 -11.73 11.52
CA ASP A 159 3.63 -12.08 11.42
C ASP A 159 2.95 -11.04 10.55
N ASP A 160 2.23 -11.48 9.54
CA ASP A 160 1.44 -10.57 8.74
C ASP A 160 0.21 -10.15 9.53
N PRO A 161 0.11 -8.89 9.99
CA PRO A 161 -1.08 -8.46 10.69
C PRO A 161 -2.32 -8.53 9.80
N GLU A 162 -2.19 -8.57 8.46
CA GLU A 162 -3.32 -8.82 7.55
C GLU A 162 -3.64 -10.31 7.38
N ALA A 163 -2.68 -11.23 7.58
CA ALA A 163 -2.94 -12.68 7.50
C ALA A 163 -3.29 -13.31 8.86
N SER A 164 -2.87 -12.68 9.96
CA SER A 164 -3.11 -13.13 11.33
C SER A 164 -4.29 -12.36 11.94
N GLY A 165 -5.51 -12.88 11.76
CA GLY A 165 -6.72 -12.35 12.38
C GLY A 165 -7.91 -12.24 11.42
N PRO A 166 -8.95 -11.49 11.81
CA PRO A 166 -10.06 -11.14 10.92
C PRO A 166 -9.54 -10.45 9.65
N GLN A 167 -10.06 -10.86 8.49
CA GLN A 167 -9.67 -10.31 7.19
C GLN A 167 -9.80 -8.78 7.17
N THR A 168 -8.92 -8.09 6.44
CA THR A 168 -9.00 -6.63 6.31
C THR A 168 -9.79 -6.26 5.06
N VAL A 169 -10.79 -5.40 5.21
CA VAL A 169 -11.52 -4.78 4.09
C VAL A 169 -11.28 -3.28 4.15
N ARG A 170 -10.61 -2.72 3.12
CA ARG A 170 -10.24 -1.31 3.09
C ARG A 170 -11.37 -0.45 2.52
N PHE A 171 -11.61 0.72 3.11
CA PHE A 171 -12.63 1.66 2.67
C PHE A 171 -12.03 3.04 2.47
N HIS A 172 -12.48 3.72 1.42
CA HIS A 172 -12.22 5.15 1.27
C HIS A 172 -12.80 5.92 2.49
N PRO A 173 -12.10 6.93 3.05
CA PRO A 173 -12.50 7.64 4.27
C PRO A 173 -13.92 8.21 4.26
N ARG A 174 -14.40 8.64 3.09
CA ARG A 174 -15.76 9.18 2.90
C ARG A 174 -16.88 8.23 3.34
N TYR A 175 -16.63 6.93 3.39
CA TYR A 175 -17.62 5.94 3.80
C TYR A 175 -17.66 5.70 5.30
N LEU A 176 -16.76 6.31 6.09
CA LEU A 176 -16.63 6.05 7.52
C LEU A 176 -17.95 6.25 8.28
N ASP A 177 -18.58 7.41 8.13
CA ASP A 177 -19.80 7.72 8.88
C ASP A 177 -20.98 6.85 8.44
N ALA A 178 -21.10 6.56 7.15
CA ALA A 178 -22.17 5.72 6.61
C ALA A 178 -22.02 4.26 7.07
N VAL A 179 -20.80 3.71 7.07
CA VAL A 179 -20.53 2.35 7.54
C VAL A 179 -20.69 2.27 9.05
N ARG A 180 -20.12 3.22 9.81
CA ARG A 180 -20.20 3.26 11.28
C ARG A 180 -21.64 3.37 11.79
N SER A 181 -22.47 4.17 11.13
CA SER A 181 -23.89 4.33 11.50
C SER A 181 -24.77 3.16 11.06
N GLY A 182 -24.26 2.25 10.23
CA GLY A 182 -25.04 1.17 9.62
C GLY A 182 -25.92 1.62 8.45
N ALA A 183 -25.78 2.86 7.97
CA ALA A 183 -26.47 3.34 6.77
C ALA A 183 -25.97 2.62 5.50
N LYS A 184 -24.66 2.33 5.43
CA LYS A 184 -24.04 1.52 4.38
C LYS A 184 -23.74 0.12 4.92
N THR A 185 -24.33 -0.90 4.30
CA THR A 185 -24.17 -2.31 4.70
C THR A 185 -23.71 -3.22 3.56
N ARG A 186 -23.52 -2.67 2.35
CA ARG A 186 -22.93 -3.37 1.21
C ARG A 186 -21.81 -2.57 0.55
N THR A 187 -20.89 -3.28 -0.07
CA THR A 187 -19.82 -2.72 -0.91
C THR A 187 -19.52 -3.68 -2.06
N THR A 188 -19.36 -3.16 -3.26
CA THR A 188 -18.92 -3.92 -4.43
C THR A 188 -17.39 -3.88 -4.51
N ARG A 189 -16.78 -5.03 -4.77
CA ARG A 189 -15.32 -5.23 -4.79
C ARG A 189 -14.87 -5.83 -6.11
N TRP A 190 -13.82 -5.29 -6.69
CA TRP A 190 -13.20 -5.79 -7.92
C TRP A 190 -11.75 -6.19 -7.62
N GLY A 191 -11.39 -7.45 -7.90
CA GLY A 191 -10.03 -7.95 -7.69
C GLY A 191 -9.61 -8.15 -6.23
N GLU A 192 -10.49 -7.90 -5.25
CA GLU A 192 -10.25 -8.12 -3.82
C GLU A 192 -11.00 -9.37 -3.34
N ALA A 193 -10.28 -10.39 -2.90
CA ALA A 193 -10.90 -11.60 -2.36
C ALA A 193 -11.42 -11.36 -0.93
N VAL A 194 -12.75 -11.24 -0.78
CA VAL A 194 -13.42 -11.12 0.51
C VAL A 194 -14.19 -12.39 0.81
N THR A 195 -14.16 -12.84 2.07
CA THR A 195 -14.84 -14.05 2.54
C THR A 195 -15.82 -13.73 3.66
N THR A 196 -16.73 -14.64 3.97
CA THR A 196 -17.63 -14.46 5.11
C THR A 196 -16.89 -14.69 6.44
N GLY A 197 -17.31 -13.99 7.49
CA GLY A 197 -16.74 -14.09 8.83
C GLY A 197 -16.26 -12.75 9.41
N PRO A 198 -15.53 -12.79 10.53
CA PRO A 198 -14.97 -11.58 11.15
C PRO A 198 -14.07 -10.82 10.19
N ALA A 199 -14.16 -9.49 10.22
CA ALA A 199 -13.35 -8.58 9.43
C ALA A 199 -12.95 -7.33 10.24
N ARG A 200 -11.85 -6.71 9.83
CA ARG A 200 -11.46 -5.35 10.23
C ARG A 200 -11.71 -4.43 9.06
N PHE A 201 -12.55 -3.42 9.26
CA PHE A 201 -12.78 -2.40 8.25
C PHE A 201 -11.83 -1.26 8.50
N VAL A 202 -10.87 -1.11 7.59
CA VAL A 202 -9.81 -0.13 7.69
C VAL A 202 -10.14 1.03 6.77
N PHE A 203 -10.37 2.20 7.34
CA PHE A 203 -10.61 3.42 6.58
C PHE A 203 -9.28 4.10 6.31
N GLU A 204 -9.01 4.34 5.04
CA GLU A 204 -7.77 4.88 4.47
C GLU A 204 -7.60 6.38 4.79
N SER A 205 -7.74 6.73 6.07
CA SER A 205 -7.64 8.08 6.61
C SER A 205 -6.33 8.24 7.38
N ASP A 206 -6.00 9.49 7.70
CA ASP A 206 -4.88 9.81 8.58
C ASP A 206 -5.36 10.72 9.72
N PRO A 207 -5.48 10.22 10.98
CA PRO A 207 -5.11 8.87 11.42
C PRO A 207 -6.02 7.77 10.85
N GLU A 208 -5.47 6.55 10.72
CA GLU A 208 -6.23 5.38 10.26
C GLU A 208 -7.33 5.04 11.27
N VAL A 209 -8.53 4.76 10.78
CA VAL A 209 -9.66 4.35 11.60
C VAL A 209 -9.99 2.90 11.30
N VAL A 210 -10.10 2.07 12.33
CA VAL A 210 -10.44 0.65 12.20
C VAL A 210 -11.73 0.35 12.94
N LEU A 211 -12.68 -0.31 12.27
CA LEU A 211 -13.91 -0.83 12.88
C LEU A 211 -13.88 -2.36 12.90
N SER A 212 -14.34 -2.97 13.98
CA SER A 212 -14.65 -4.40 14.00
C SER A 212 -15.95 -4.64 13.24
N ALA A 213 -15.96 -5.62 12.35
CA ALA A 213 -17.11 -5.92 11.51
C ALA A 213 -17.24 -7.43 11.24
N THR A 214 -18.40 -7.83 10.76
CA THR A 214 -18.63 -9.18 10.25
C THR A 214 -19.14 -9.09 8.81
N VAL A 215 -18.42 -9.74 7.88
CA VAL A 215 -18.93 -10.01 6.53
C VAL A 215 -19.94 -11.14 6.63
N THR A 216 -21.19 -10.86 6.29
CA THR A 216 -22.31 -11.80 6.45
C THR A 216 -22.63 -12.56 5.17
N ASP A 217 -22.36 -11.97 4.01
CA ASP A 217 -22.61 -12.60 2.71
C ASP A 217 -21.65 -12.03 1.64
N VAL A 218 -21.26 -12.87 0.69
CA VAL A 218 -20.45 -12.49 -0.46
C VAL A 218 -21.09 -13.10 -1.71
N ARG A 219 -21.57 -12.24 -2.61
CA ARG A 219 -22.21 -12.64 -3.86
C ARG A 219 -21.38 -12.20 -5.05
N GLY A 220 -20.74 -13.17 -5.71
CA GLY A 220 -20.05 -12.94 -6.98
C GLY A 220 -21.03 -12.73 -8.13
N CYS A 221 -20.77 -11.73 -8.97
CA CYS A 221 -21.49 -11.45 -10.22
C CYS A 221 -20.59 -10.66 -11.18
N THR A 222 -21.06 -10.35 -12.38
CA THR A 222 -20.40 -9.40 -13.27
C THR A 222 -20.89 -7.97 -13.02
N VAL A 223 -20.12 -6.97 -13.43
CA VAL A 223 -20.53 -5.55 -13.34
C VAL A 223 -21.89 -5.31 -14.03
N ALA A 224 -22.16 -5.99 -15.14
CA ALA A 224 -23.44 -5.93 -15.86
C ALA A 224 -24.62 -6.54 -15.09
N GLU A 225 -24.37 -7.40 -14.10
CA GLU A 225 -25.39 -8.08 -13.30
C GLU A 225 -25.72 -7.33 -11.99
N LEU A 226 -25.03 -6.22 -11.70
CA LEU A 226 -25.36 -5.35 -10.57
C LEU A 226 -26.79 -4.81 -10.69
N THR A 227 -27.49 -4.79 -9.57
CA THR A 227 -28.92 -4.45 -9.48
C THR A 227 -29.14 -3.09 -8.82
N ASP A 228 -30.33 -2.52 -8.98
CA ASP A 228 -30.72 -1.31 -8.25
C ASP A 228 -30.77 -1.54 -6.73
N GLU A 229 -30.96 -2.79 -6.28
CA GLU A 229 -30.88 -3.12 -4.85
C GLU A 229 -29.45 -2.98 -4.33
N ASP A 230 -28.46 -3.45 -5.11
CA ASP A 230 -27.05 -3.28 -4.78
C ASP A 230 -26.70 -1.80 -4.72
N ALA A 231 -27.16 -1.00 -5.69
CA ALA A 231 -26.95 0.45 -5.70
C ALA A 231 -27.51 1.14 -4.44
N ARG A 232 -28.76 0.84 -4.05
CA ARG A 232 -29.38 1.43 -2.85
C ARG A 232 -28.65 1.07 -1.57
N ALA A 233 -28.13 -0.16 -1.46
CA ALA A 233 -27.32 -0.57 -0.31
C ALA A 233 -25.94 0.10 -0.27
N GLU A 234 -25.53 0.74 -1.36
CA GLU A 234 -24.32 1.55 -1.49
C GLU A 234 -24.57 3.06 -1.47
N ASP A 235 -25.77 3.50 -1.11
CA ASP A 235 -26.21 4.91 -1.10
C ASP A 235 -26.30 5.54 -2.50
N LEU A 236 -26.68 4.73 -3.50
CA LEU A 236 -26.93 5.13 -4.89
C LEU A 236 -28.35 4.75 -5.31
N THR A 237 -28.84 5.33 -6.42
CA THR A 237 -30.26 5.14 -6.81
C THR A 237 -30.46 3.96 -7.76
N THR A 238 -29.58 3.82 -8.76
CA THR A 238 -29.72 2.84 -9.85
C THR A 238 -28.45 2.02 -10.06
N ALA A 239 -28.60 0.84 -10.68
CA ALA A 239 -27.46 0.01 -11.09
C ALA A 239 -26.47 0.76 -11.99
N ASP A 240 -26.97 1.65 -12.86
CA ASP A 240 -26.12 2.45 -13.74
C ASP A 240 -25.30 3.49 -12.96
N ASP A 241 -25.86 4.08 -11.90
CA ASP A 241 -25.11 4.97 -11.00
C ASP A 241 -23.98 4.21 -10.29
N LEU A 242 -24.26 2.98 -9.83
CA LEU A 242 -23.27 2.13 -9.19
C LEU A 242 -22.14 1.74 -10.16
N ARG A 243 -22.47 1.37 -11.39
CA ARG A 243 -21.46 1.07 -12.43
C ARG A 243 -20.61 2.30 -12.76
N ALA A 244 -21.21 3.47 -12.86
CA ALA A 244 -20.47 4.72 -13.09
C ALA A 244 -19.56 5.08 -11.91
N ALA A 245 -20.03 4.89 -10.67
CA ALA A 245 -19.22 5.09 -9.48
C ALA A 245 -18.04 4.10 -9.44
N LEU A 246 -18.25 2.83 -9.78
CA LEU A 246 -17.20 1.83 -9.88
C LEU A 246 -16.13 2.22 -10.91
N GLY A 247 -16.52 2.71 -12.08
CA GLY A 247 -15.57 3.19 -13.10
C GLY A 247 -14.73 4.38 -12.64
N THR A 248 -15.18 5.13 -11.63
CA THR A 248 -14.38 6.21 -11.01
C THR A 248 -13.30 5.65 -10.08
N HIS A 249 -13.56 4.51 -9.43
CA HIS A 249 -12.62 3.84 -8.53
C HIS A 249 -11.70 2.85 -9.23
N TYR A 250 -12.21 2.20 -10.27
CA TYR A 250 -11.54 1.16 -11.04
C TYR A 250 -11.60 1.54 -12.52
N PRO A 251 -10.74 2.45 -13.02
CA PRO A 251 -10.82 2.96 -14.39
C PRO A 251 -10.73 1.88 -15.49
N ALA A 252 -10.13 0.73 -15.17
CA ALA A 252 -9.98 -0.41 -16.06
C ALA A 252 -11.18 -1.38 -16.04
N ILE A 253 -12.16 -1.18 -15.16
CA ILE A 253 -13.27 -2.13 -14.99
C ILE A 253 -14.26 -2.06 -16.16
N GLY A 254 -14.56 -3.23 -16.72
CA GLY A 254 -15.52 -3.44 -17.79
C GLY A 254 -16.79 -4.17 -17.33
N PRO A 255 -17.84 -4.17 -18.17
CA PRO A 255 -19.14 -4.76 -17.83
C PRO A 255 -19.09 -6.29 -17.61
N ALA A 256 -18.11 -6.98 -18.21
CA ALA A 256 -17.95 -8.42 -18.10
C ALA A 256 -17.05 -8.85 -16.94
N ASP A 257 -16.43 -7.90 -16.23
CA ASP A 257 -15.51 -8.23 -15.15
C ASP A 257 -16.27 -8.72 -13.92
N ALA A 258 -15.67 -9.72 -13.26
CA ALA A 258 -16.21 -10.31 -12.05
C ALA A 258 -16.00 -9.37 -10.85
N VAL A 259 -17.07 -9.15 -10.10
CA VAL A 259 -17.11 -8.37 -8.86
C VAL A 259 -17.82 -9.13 -7.76
N ASP A 260 -17.42 -8.87 -6.53
CA ASP A 260 -18.09 -9.39 -5.34
C ASP A 260 -18.93 -8.31 -4.68
N VAL A 261 -20.22 -8.57 -4.51
CA VAL A 261 -21.10 -7.75 -3.66
C VAL A 261 -21.00 -8.29 -2.23
N VAL A 262 -20.34 -7.53 -1.38
CA VAL A 262 -20.05 -7.90 0.01
C VAL A 262 -21.09 -7.26 0.92
N THR A 263 -21.87 -8.07 1.62
CA THR A 263 -22.79 -7.61 2.67
C THR A 263 -22.16 -7.78 4.04
N PHE A 264 -22.30 -6.77 4.89
CA PHE A 264 -21.64 -6.72 6.19
C PHE A 264 -22.46 -6.01 7.26
N ARG A 265 -21.99 -6.12 8.50
CA ARG A 265 -22.40 -5.30 9.64
C ARG A 265 -21.18 -4.87 10.45
N VAL A 266 -21.21 -3.67 10.99
CA VAL A 266 -20.24 -3.22 12.01
C VAL A 266 -20.63 -3.83 13.34
N ASP A 267 -19.66 -4.42 14.04
CA ASP A 267 -19.87 -4.97 15.36
C ASP A 267 -19.89 -3.83 16.40
N PRO A 268 -20.75 -3.89 17.42
CA PRO A 268 -20.79 -2.85 18.45
C PRO A 268 -19.44 -2.77 19.18
N ASP A 269 -18.96 -1.53 19.41
CA ASP A 269 -17.74 -1.28 20.18
C ASP A 269 -17.84 -1.96 21.56
N ARG A 270 -16.87 -2.81 21.89
CA ARG A 270 -16.75 -3.44 23.23
C ARG A 270 -16.03 -2.53 24.20
#